data_AF-A0A6N7HK15-F1
#
_entry.id   AF-A0A6N7HK15-F1
#
_cell.length_a   1.000
_cell.length_b   1.000
_cell.length_c   1.000
_cell.angle_alpha   90.00
_cell.angle_beta   90.00
_cell.angle_gamma   90.00
#
_symmetry.space_group_name_H-M   'P 1'
#
loop_
_entity.id
_entity.type
_entity.pdbx_description
1 polymer ?
#
loop_
_entity_poly.entity_id
_entity_poly.type
_entity_poly.pdbx_seq_one_letter_code
_entity_poly.pdbx_strand_id
1 'polypeptide(L)' 'MSKISGKNQVTLPVETLHAAGLAAGDEVTIEAEGPDRIVVRRVRRGLDRALEVFDGLYEPGYLAGLRAEERA' A
#
# COMPACT_ATOMS: atom_id res chain seq x y z
N MET A 1 -22.57 13.15 -14.00
CA MET A 1 -22.36 11.75 -14.39
C MET A 1 -21.04 11.66 -15.12
N SER A 2 -20.09 10.84 -14.64
CA SER A 2 -18.81 10.65 -15.31
C SER A 2 -18.94 9.62 -16.42
N LYS A 3 -18.26 9.84 -17.56
CA LYS A 3 -18.23 8.92 -18.70
C LYS A 3 -16.82 8.40 -18.89
N ILE A 4 -16.68 7.09 -19.14
CA ILE A 4 -15.40 6.50 -19.52
C ILE A 4 -15.07 6.96 -20.94
N SER A 5 -13.93 7.60 -21.12
CA SER A 5 -13.44 8.06 -22.42
C SER A 5 -12.95 6.87 -23.26
N GLY A 6 -12.76 7.09 -24.56
CA GLY A 6 -12.14 6.08 -25.44
C GLY A 6 -10.68 5.73 -25.09
N LYS A 7 -10.06 6.48 -24.16
CA LYS A 7 -8.74 6.18 -23.61
C LYS A 7 -8.80 5.44 -22.27
N ASN A 8 -9.98 4.94 -21.89
CA ASN A 8 -10.23 4.27 -20.61
C ASN A 8 -9.98 5.18 -19.40
N GLN A 9 -10.19 6.49 -19.55
CA GLN A 9 -10.08 7.46 -18.46
C GLN A 9 -11.46 7.88 -18.00
N VAL A 10 -11.62 8.08 -16.69
CA VAL A 10 -12.82 8.65 -16.10
C VAL A 10 -12.42 9.72 -15.09
N THR A 11 -13.13 10.85 -15.09
CA THR A 11 -12.95 11.86 -14.07
C THR A 11 -13.58 11.37 -12.76
N LEU A 12 -12.75 11.21 -11.73
CA LEU A 12 -13.20 10.95 -10.37
C LEU A 12 -13.61 12.28 -9.72
N PRO A 13 -14.87 12.42 -9.26
CA PRO A 13 -15.30 13.63 -8.55
C PRO A 13 -14.46 13.87 -7.30
N VAL A 14 -14.22 15.15 -6.98
CA VAL A 14 -13.32 15.56 -5.88
C VAL A 14 -13.84 15.03 -4.54
N GLU A 15 -15.15 15.10 -4.30
CA GLU A 15 -15.79 14.57 -3.10
C GLU A 15 -15.59 13.07 -2.94
N THR A 16 -15.64 12.30 -4.04
CA THR A 16 -15.40 10.85 -4.02
C THR A 16 -13.94 10.53 -3.72
N LEU A 17 -13.01 11.26 -4.33
CA LEU A 17 -11.57 11.10 -4.11
C LEU A 17 -11.21 11.38 -2.63
N HIS A 18 -11.73 12.49 -2.11
CA HIS A 18 -11.53 12.92 -0.72
C HIS A 18 -12.13 11.91 0.28
N ALA A 19 -13.36 11.45 0.05
CA ALA A 19 -13.98 10.42 0.89
C ALA A 19 -13.21 9.09 0.88
N ALA A 20 -12.57 8.75 -0.24
CA ALA A 20 -11.68 7.59 -0.37
C ALA A 20 -10.27 7.81 0.24
N GLY A 21 -9.96 9.00 0.74
CA GLY A 21 -8.63 9.34 1.25
C GLY A 21 -7.54 9.30 0.18
N LEU A 22 -7.90 9.58 -1.08
CA LEU A 22 -7.00 9.67 -2.23
C LEU A 22 -6.86 11.14 -2.67
N ALA A 23 -5.74 11.45 -3.32
CA ALA A 23 -5.36 12.77 -3.79
C ALA A 23 -4.60 12.69 -5.13
N ALA A 24 -4.48 13.82 -5.80
CA ALA A 24 -3.66 13.93 -6.99
C ALA A 24 -2.19 13.63 -6.67
N GLY A 25 -1.53 12.84 -7.52
CA GLY A 25 -0.14 12.41 -7.33
C GLY A 25 0.02 11.08 -6.60
N ASP A 26 -1.06 10.51 -6.07
CA ASP A 26 -1.01 9.19 -5.42
C ASP A 26 -0.73 8.06 -6.42
N GLU A 27 0.22 7.19 -6.08
CA GLU A 27 0.36 5.89 -6.74
C GLU A 27 -0.76 4.95 -6.28
N VAL A 28 -1.48 4.36 -7.24
CA VAL A 28 -2.63 3.48 -6.98
C VAL A 28 -2.55 2.19 -7.79
N THR A 29 -3.08 1.09 -7.24
CA THR A 29 -3.45 -0.12 -7.99
C THR A 29 -4.93 -0.05 -8.36
N ILE A 30 -5.26 -0.63 -9.52
CA ILE A 30 -6.62 -0.67 -10.06
C ILE A 30 -6.93 -2.13 -10.39
N GLU A 31 -7.98 -2.68 -9.79
CA GLU A 31 -8.35 -4.09 -9.91
C GLU A 31 -9.85 -4.22 -10.18
N ALA A 32 -10.26 -5.25 -10.93
CA ALA A 32 -11.66 -5.59 -11.10
C ALA A 32 -12.14 -6.43 -9.90
N GLU A 33 -13.33 -6.12 -9.37
CA GLU A 33 -14.00 -6.87 -8.29
C GLU A 33 -15.34 -7.39 -8.81
N GLY A 34 -15.28 -8.36 -9.73
CA GLY A 34 -16.47 -8.90 -10.38
C GLY A 34 -16.98 -8.05 -11.55
N PRO A 35 -18.24 -8.25 -11.97
CA PRO A 35 -18.81 -7.51 -13.09
C PRO A 35 -19.07 -6.04 -12.72
N ASP A 36 -18.69 -5.13 -13.63
CA ASP A 36 -18.96 -3.69 -13.56
C ASP A 36 -18.40 -2.94 -12.34
N ARG A 37 -17.48 -3.58 -11.59
CA ARG A 37 -16.84 -2.97 -10.43
C ARG A 37 -15.33 -2.95 -10.56
N ILE A 38 -14.77 -1.76 -10.35
CA ILE A 38 -13.33 -1.53 -10.26
C ILE A 38 -13.04 -0.95 -8.89
N VAL A 39 -12.00 -1.46 -8.24
CA VAL A 39 -11.49 -0.98 -6.96
C VAL A 39 -10.15 -0.30 -7.20
N VAL A 40 -10.01 0.92 -6.70
CA VAL A 40 -8.76 1.69 -6.72
C VAL A 40 -8.20 1.72 -5.31
N ARG A 41 -6.95 1.30 -5.12
CA ARG A 41 -6.29 1.30 -3.80
C ARG A 41 -4.95 2.01 -3.89
N ARG A 42 -4.62 2.80 -2.87
CA ARG A 42 -3.28 3.39 -2.73
C ARG A 42 -2.22 2.29 -2.67
N VAL A 43 -1.15 2.43 -3.45
CA VAL A 43 0.03 1.56 -3.31
C VAL A 43 0.64 1.84 -1.94
N ARG A 44 0.56 0.85 -1.05
CA ARG A 44 1.40 0.81 0.15
C ARG A 44 2.70 0.14 -0.26
N ARG A 45 3.79 0.91 -0.39
CA ARG A 45 5.13 0.33 -0.56
C ARG A 45 5.40 -0.46 0.72
N GLY A 46 5.32 -1.78 0.61
CA GLY A 46 5.15 -2.70 1.71
C GLY A 46 6.41 -2.89 2.56
N LEU A 47 7.10 -1.81 2.94
CA LEU A 47 8.09 -1.91 4.01
C LEU A 47 7.39 -2.40 5.28
N ASP A 48 6.25 -1.82 5.63
CA ASP A 48 5.50 -2.23 6.82
C ASP A 48 5.01 -3.69 6.73
N ARG A 49 4.46 -4.11 5.57
CA ARG A 49 4.06 -5.51 5.34
C ARG A 49 5.26 -6.48 5.34
N ALA A 50 6.41 -6.06 4.79
CA ALA A 50 7.62 -6.87 4.81
C ALA A 50 8.20 -6.97 6.23
N LEU A 51 8.17 -5.88 6.99
CA LEU A 51 8.64 -5.82 8.37
C LEU A 51 7.74 -6.61 9.33
N GLU A 52 6.42 -6.63 9.11
CA GLU A 52 5.48 -7.50 9.84
C GLU A 52 5.83 -9.00 9.69
N VAL A 53 6.41 -9.41 8.56
CA VAL A 53 6.88 -10.80 8.37
C VAL A 53 8.13 -11.12 9.21
N PHE A 54 8.91 -10.10 9.56
CA PHE A 54 10.14 -10.25 10.33
C PHE A 54 9.98 -9.98 11.83
N ASP A 55 8.76 -9.70 12.29
CA ASP A 55 8.48 -9.54 13.71
C ASP A 55 8.60 -10.91 14.41
N GLY A 56 9.54 -11.02 15.36
CA GLY A 56 9.87 -12.27 16.04
C GLY A 56 10.92 -13.16 15.37
N LEU A 57 11.63 -12.69 14.34
CA LEU A 57 12.71 -13.46 13.69
C LEU A 57 13.87 -13.82 14.65
N TYR A 58 14.09 -12.99 15.67
CA TYR A 58 15.16 -13.16 16.64
C TYR A 58 14.59 -13.33 18.03
N GLU A 59 15.10 -14.33 18.77
CA GLU A 59 14.79 -14.50 20.18
C GLU A 59 15.16 -13.25 20.99
N PRO A 60 14.43 -12.96 22.09
CA PRO A 60 14.78 -11.88 22.99
C PRO A 60 16.25 -11.94 23.41
N GLY A 61 16.99 -10.85 23.19
CA GLY A 61 18.41 -10.75 23.56
C GLY A 61 19.41 -11.28 22.53
N TYR A 62 18.98 -11.94 21.44
CA TYR A 62 19.87 -12.46 20.39
C TYR A 62 20.82 -11.38 19.83
N LEU A 63 20.28 -10.22 19.44
CA LEU A 63 21.08 -9.12 18.89
C LEU A 63 21.98 -8.45 19.95
N ALA A 64 21.65 -8.57 21.24
CA ALA A 64 22.52 -8.07 22.29
C ALA A 64 23.74 -8.99 22.46
N GLY A 65 23.54 -10.31 22.36
CA GLY A 65 24.62 -11.31 22.33
C GLY A 65 25.56 -11.10 21.16
N LEU A 66 25.02 -10.98 19.94
CA LEU A 66 25.82 -10.76 18.73
C LEU A 66 26.72 -9.52 18.83
N ARG A 67 26.19 -8.40 19.36
CA ARG A 67 26.97 -7.17 19.55
C ARG A 67 28.06 -7.28 20.61
N ALA A 68 27.88 -8.16 21.60
CA ALA A 68 28.90 -8.41 22.61
C ALA A 68 30.06 -9.21 22.02
N GLU A 69 29.77 -10.18 21.15
CA GLU A 69 30.77 -10.97 20.42
C GLU A 69 31.63 -10.12 19.47
N GLU A 70 31.02 -9.20 18.72
CA GLU A 70 31.76 -8.33 17.78
C GLU A 70 32.68 -7.31 18.46
N ARG A 71 32.48 -7.04 19.75
CA ARG A 71 33.31 -6.11 20.54
C ARG A 71 34.35 -6.79 21.42
N ALA A 72 34.41 -8.13 21.42
CA ALA A 72 35.39 -8.93 22.13
C ALA A 72 36.64 -9.15 21.26
#